data_AF-A0A5N6RU35-F1
#
_entry.id   AF-A0A5N6RU35-F1
#
_cell.length_a   1.000
_cell.length_b   1.000
_cell.length_c   1.000
_cell.angle_alpha   90.00
_cell.angle_beta   90.00
_cell.angle_gamma   90.00
#
_symmetry.space_group_name_H-M   'P 1'
#
loop_
_entity.id
_entity.type
_entity.pdbx_description
1 polymer ?
#
loop_
_entity_poly.entity_id
_entity_poly.type
_entity_poly.pdbx_seq_one_letter_code
_entity_poly.pdbx_strand_id
1 'polypeptide(L)'
;MDRRLAEEEKMIEELYEASRNGRISTLTTLIQREARILDRVSLTSFSETPLHLAALHGHLEISRLILSKKPSLAKEVDSLG
;
A
#
# COMPACT_ATOMS: atom_id res chain seq x y z
N MET A 1 -5.11 14.56 -19.99
CA MET A 1 -4.49 13.87 -18.85
C MET A 1 -3.58 12.78 -19.39
N ASP A 2 -2.34 12.74 -18.91
CA ASP A 2 -1.34 11.78 -19.35
C ASP A 2 -1.77 10.36 -18.96
N ARG A 3 -1.84 9.42 -19.91
CA ARG A 3 -2.34 8.04 -19.67
C ARG A 3 -1.53 7.32 -18.58
N ARG A 4 -0.27 7.73 -18.41
CA ARG A 4 0.65 7.14 -17.43
C ARG A 4 0.26 7.48 -15.99
N LEU A 5 -0.19 8.70 -15.74
CA LEU A 5 -0.61 9.14 -14.40
C LEU A 5 -1.89 8.43 -13.93
N ALA A 6 -2.84 8.23 -14.83
CA ALA A 6 -4.10 7.53 -14.51
C ALA A 6 -3.87 6.06 -14.15
N GLU A 7 -2.96 5.38 -14.85
CA GLU A 7 -2.62 3.99 -14.55
C GLU A 7 -1.93 3.85 -13.19
N GLU A 8 -1.08 4.82 -12.83
CA GLU A 8 -0.38 4.87 -11.56
C GLU A 8 -1.32 5.13 -10.38
N GLU A 9 -2.25 6.07 -10.52
CA GLU A 9 -3.26 6.37 -9.50
C GLU A 9 -4.14 5.15 -9.24
N LYS A 10 -4.59 4.48 -10.31
CA LYS A 10 -5.35 3.22 -10.22
C LYS A 10 -4.56 2.11 -9.51
N MET A 11 -3.26 1.99 -9.78
CA MET A 11 -2.40 0.99 -9.14
C MET A 11 -2.26 1.24 -7.64
N ILE A 12 -2.18 2.50 -7.23
CA ILE A 12 -2.19 2.89 -5.80
C ILE A 12 -3.55 2.55 -5.18
N GLU A 13 -4.66 2.91 -5.80
CA GLU A 13 -5.99 2.61 -5.27
C GLU A 13 -6.19 1.09 -5.08
N GLU A 14 -5.76 0.28 -6.05
CA GLU A 14 -5.78 -1.19 -5.94
C GLU A 14 -4.89 -1.73 -4.81
N LEU A 15 -3.75 -1.09 -4.52
CA LEU A 15 -2.87 -1.46 -3.40
C LEU A 15 -3.57 -1.24 -2.05
N TYR A 16 -4.27 -0.12 -1.91
CA TYR A 16 -5.04 0.21 -0.72
C TYR A 16 -6.22 -0.76 -0.52
N GLU A 17 -6.99 -1.02 -1.57
CA GLU A 17 -8.07 -2.00 -1.54
C GLU A 17 -7.57 -3.42 -1.23
N ALA A 18 -6.44 -3.83 -1.79
CA ALA A 18 -5.84 -5.12 -1.50
C ALA A 18 -5.44 -5.24 -0.02
N SER A 19 -4.89 -4.16 0.55
CA SER A 19 -4.47 -4.11 1.94
C SER A 19 -5.66 -4.10 2.91
N ARG A 20 -6.73 -3.37 2.59
CA ARG A 20 -7.96 -3.35 3.40
C ARG A 20 -8.68 -4.70 3.40
N ASN A 21 -8.77 -5.34 2.23
CA ASN A 21 -9.55 -6.56 2.04
C ASN A 21 -8.73 -7.85 2.22
N GLY A 22 -7.45 -7.77 2.57
CA GLY A 22 -6.61 -8.97 2.79
C GLY A 22 -6.21 -9.71 1.51
N ARG A 23 -6.22 -9.05 0.34
CA ARG A 23 -5.93 -9.69 -0.95
C ARG A 23 -4.43 -9.79 -1.24
N ILE A 24 -3.76 -10.75 -0.59
CA ILE A 24 -2.30 -10.90 -0.69
C ILE A 24 -1.79 -11.17 -2.12
N SER A 25 -2.54 -11.92 -2.94
CA SER A 25 -2.17 -12.21 -4.33
C SER A 25 -2.15 -10.94 -5.19
N THR A 26 -3.14 -10.06 -5.00
CA THR A 26 -3.21 -8.76 -5.67
C THR A 26 -2.05 -7.88 -5.22
N LEU A 27 -1.82 -7.77 -3.91
CA LEU A 27 -0.72 -6.97 -3.36
C LEU A 27 0.65 -7.44 -3.88
N THR A 28 0.86 -8.76 -3.93
CA THR A 28 2.10 -9.36 -4.45
C THR A 28 2.30 -9.03 -5.94
N THR A 29 1.24 -9.17 -6.75
CA THR A 29 1.29 -8.84 -8.18
C THR A 29 1.62 -7.36 -8.40
N LEU A 30 1.02 -6.46 -7.63
CA LEU A 30 1.28 -5.01 -7.73
C LEU A 30 2.74 -4.67 -7.37
N ILE A 31 3.26 -5.24 -6.28
CA ILE A 31 4.66 -5.05 -5.86
C ILE A 31 5.64 -5.64 -6.88
N GLN A 32 5.30 -6.77 -7.51
CA GLN A 32 6.13 -7.36 -8.57
C GLN A 32 6.14 -6.51 -9.84
N ARG A 33 5.00 -5.92 -10.21
CA ARG A 33 4.87 -5.02 -11.36
C ARG A 33 5.61 -3.70 -11.13
N GLU A 34 5.52 -3.14 -9.92
CA GLU A 34 6.16 -1.89 -9.53
C GLU A 34 6.76 -2.00 -8.13
N ALA A 35 8.06 -2.34 -8.05
CA ALA A 35 8.75 -2.53 -6.77
C ALA A 35 8.77 -1.28 -5.88
N ARG A 36 8.66 -0.08 -6.48
CA ARG A 36 8.64 1.22 -5.78
C ARG A 36 7.24 1.74 -5.45
N ILE A 37 6.19 0.95 -5.68
CA ILE A 37 4.82 1.39 -5.41
C ILE A 37 4.62 1.82 -3.95
N LEU A 38 5.29 1.13 -3.01
CA LEU A 38 5.24 1.44 -1.58
C LEU A 38 5.94 2.76 -1.22
N ASP A 39 6.85 3.29 -2.04
CA ASP A 39 7.48 4.60 -1.79
C ASP A 39 6.54 5.75 -2.11
N ARG A 40 5.52 5.49 -2.93
CA ARG A 40 4.57 6.50 -3.39
C ARG A 40 3.40 6.69 -2.44
N VAL A 41 3.18 5.77 -1.50
CA VAL A 41 2.06 5.84 -0.55
C VAL A 41 2.13 7.12 0.29
N SER A 42 3.33 7.58 0.66
CA SER A 42 3.54 8.84 1.38
C SER A 42 3.32 10.10 0.53
N LEU A 43 3.15 9.95 -0.79
CA LEU A 43 2.81 11.04 -1.71
C LEU A 43 1.31 11.09 -2.02
N THR A 44 0.53 10.13 -1.50
CA THR A 44 -0.92 10.09 -1.68
C THR A 44 -1.61 11.04 -0.72
N SER A 45 -2.84 11.43 -1.05
CA SER A 45 -3.72 12.20 -0.17
C SER A 45 -4.44 11.35 0.87
N PHE A 46 -4.14 10.04 0.96
CA PHE A 46 -4.76 9.15 1.92
C PHE A 46 -4.21 9.38 3.34
N SER A 47 -5.10 9.32 4.32
CA SER A 47 -4.78 9.52 5.75
C SER A 47 -4.05 8.34 6.37
N GLU A 48 -4.37 7.13 5.91
CA GLU A 48 -3.74 5.89 6.33
C GLU A 48 -2.74 5.42 5.29
N THR A 49 -1.75 4.62 5.71
CA THR A 49 -0.91 3.88 4.78
C THR A 49 -1.55 2.51 4.53
N PRO A 50 -1.17 1.79 3.46
CA PRO A 50 -1.63 0.41 3.26
C PRO A 50 -1.29 -0.50 4.43
N LEU A 51 -0.21 -0.21 5.18
CA LEU A 51 0.15 -0.92 6.40
C LEU A 51 -0.85 -0.68 7.54
N HIS A 52 -1.32 0.56 7.73
CA HIS A 52 -2.37 0.88 8.72
C HIS A 52 -3.65 0.10 8.42
N LEU A 53 -4.09 0.08 7.17
CA LEU A 53 -5.29 -0.67 6.76
C LEU A 53 -5.12 -2.17 7.00
N ALA A 54 -3.98 -2.74 6.62
CA ALA A 54 -3.71 -4.16 6.84
C ALA A 54 -3.68 -4.51 8.33
N ALA A 55 -3.04 -3.67 9.16
CA ALA A 55 -2.97 -3.86 10.61
C ALA A 55 -4.34 -3.73 11.28
N LEU A 56 -5.11 -2.70 10.92
CA LEU A 56 -6.46 -2.44 11.45
C LEU A 56 -7.41 -3.62 11.21
N HIS A 57 -7.29 -4.28 10.05
CA HIS A 57 -8.15 -5.41 9.68
C HIS A 57 -7.56 -6.78 10.06
N GLY A 58 -6.39 -6.82 10.71
CA GLY A 58 -5.77 -8.07 11.15
C GLY A 58 -5.09 -8.90 10.04
N HIS A 59 -4.78 -8.29 8.89
CA HIS A 59 -4.16 -8.95 7.74
C HIS A 59 -2.65 -9.12 7.92
N LEU A 60 -2.27 -9.97 8.88
CA LEU A 60 -0.89 -10.15 9.32
C LEU A 60 0.08 -10.53 8.18
N GLU A 61 -0.34 -11.34 7.22
CA GLU A 61 0.50 -11.72 6.08
C GLU A 61 0.81 -10.53 5.16
N ILE A 62 -0.18 -9.66 4.93
CA ILE A 62 0.02 -8.43 4.18
C ILE A 62 0.94 -7.49 4.94
N SER A 63 0.73 -7.30 6.25
CA SER A 63 1.61 -6.46 7.06
C SER A 63 3.06 -6.95 6.99
N ARG A 64 3.29 -8.26 7.12
CA ARG A 64 4.63 -8.85 6.96
C ARG A 64 5.22 -8.60 5.58
N LEU A 65 4.44 -8.78 4.52
CA LEU A 65 4.90 -8.56 3.16
C LEU A 65 5.29 -7.10 2.92
N ILE A 66 4.43 -6.16 3.34
CA ILE A 66 4.71 -4.72 3.25
C ILE A 66 5.97 -4.37 4.02
N LEU A 67 6.12 -4.83 5.26
CA LEU A 67 7.29 -4.56 6.11
C LEU A 67 8.57 -5.20 5.58
N SER A 68 8.48 -6.38 4.95
CA SER A 68 9.62 -7.01 4.28
C SER A 68 10.12 -6.20 3.09
N LYS A 69 9.26 -5.43 2.44
CA LYS A 69 9.61 -4.63 1.26
C LYS A 69 9.96 -3.18 1.62
N LYS A 70 9.23 -2.59 2.56
CA LYS A 70 9.42 -1.21 3.02
C LYS A 70 9.24 -1.15 4.54
N PRO A 71 10.27 -1.50 5.32
CA PRO A 71 10.19 -1.48 6.78
C PRO A 71 10.02 -0.07 7.36
N SER A 72 10.32 0.98 6.59
CA SER A 72 10.13 2.37 7.03
C SER A 72 8.66 2.70 7.31
N LEU A 73 7.72 2.02 6.65
CA LEU A 73 6.28 2.22 6.87
C LEU A 73 5.85 1.91 8.30
N ALA A 74 6.61 1.09 9.05
CA ALA A 74 6.34 0.85 10.48
C ALA A 74 6.49 2.11 11.35
N LYS A 75 7.19 3.12 10.85
CA LYS A 75 7.47 4.37 11.58
C LYS A 75 6.61 5.52 11.09
N GLU A 76 5.86 5.33 10.02
CA GLU A 76 4.91 6.33 9.53
C GLU A 76 3.71 6.27 10.46
N VAL A 77 3.40 7.39 11.10
CA VAL A 77 2.20 7.53 11.91
C VAL A 77 1.00 7.68 10.99
N ASP A 78 -0.15 7.18 11.41
CA ASP A 78 -1.39 7.54 10.74
C ASP A 78 -1.71 9.03 10.99
N SER A 79 -2.74 9.54 10.34
CA SER A 79 -3.15 10.93 10.51
C SER A 79 -3.65 11.27 11.93
N LEU A 80 -3.73 10.30 12.85
CA LEU A 80 -4.16 10.49 14.23
C LEU A 80 -2.99 10.58 15.24
N GLY A 81 -1.77 10.25 14.81
CA GLY A 81 -0.53 10.45 15.59
C GLY A 81 -0.09 9.23 16.38
#